data_AF-A0A090WS27-F1
#
_entry.id   AF-A0A090WS27-F1
#
_cell.length_a   1.000
_cell.length_b   1.000
_cell.length_c   1.000
_cell.angle_alpha   90.00
_cell.angle_beta   90.00
_cell.angle_gamma   90.00
#
_symmetry.space_group_name_H-M   'P 1'
#
loop_
_entity.id
_entity.type
_entity.pdbx_description
1 polymer ?
#
loop_
_entity_poly.entity_id
_entity_poly.type
_entity_poly.pdbx_seq_one_letter_code
_entity_poly.pdbx_strand_id
1 'polypeptide(L)'
;MYKSGLSIDEIAMQRKLGTTTVYSHIAKLYSMGKEINLYDFVSKSDVEAVRKAKKALGSPKALRAYFDYFNESIDYFKIRLALSIIEKD
;
A
#
# COMPACT_ATOMS: atom_id res chain seq x y z
N MET A 1 0.42 -18.25 -3.74
CA MET A 1 1.66 -17.46 -3.90
C MET A 1 1.82 -16.27 -2.94
N TYR A 2 0.82 -15.88 -2.12
CA TYR A 2 1.04 -15.15 -0.86
C TYR A 2 1.05 -16.10 0.38
N LYS A 3 0.71 -17.38 0.17
CA LYS A 3 0.60 -18.41 1.21
C LYS A 3 1.94 -19.08 1.61
N SER A 4 3.09 -18.54 1.24
CA SER A 4 4.37 -19.24 1.39
C SER A 4 5.30 -18.64 2.44
N GLY A 5 4.86 -17.65 3.23
CA GLY A 5 5.70 -17.05 4.29
C GLY A 5 6.94 -16.29 3.80
N LEU A 6 7.05 -16.06 2.48
CA LEU A 6 8.10 -15.26 1.87
C LEU A 6 7.81 -13.77 2.06
N SER A 7 8.85 -13.02 2.42
CA SER A 7 8.84 -11.56 2.44
C SER A 7 8.63 -10.99 1.03
N ILE A 8 8.26 -9.71 0.95
CA ILE A 8 8.07 -9.03 -0.33
C ILE A 8 9.37 -8.94 -1.12
N ASP A 9 10.50 -8.75 -0.44
CA ASP A 9 11.81 -8.71 -1.07
C ASP A 9 12.18 -10.06 -1.68
N GLU A 10 11.87 -11.17 -0.99
CA GLU A 10 12.06 -12.52 -1.52
C GLU A 10 11.15 -12.78 -2.74
N ILE A 11 9.89 -12.33 -2.70
CA ILE A 11 8.97 -12.44 -3.83
C ILE A 11 9.46 -11.62 -5.02
N ALA A 12 9.96 -10.41 -4.78
CA ALA A 12 10.52 -9.53 -5.79
C ALA A 12 11.73 -10.19 -6.46
N MET A 13 12.66 -10.72 -5.65
CA MET A 13 13.86 -11.41 -6.13
C MET A 13 13.51 -12.67 -6.92
N GLN A 14 12.66 -13.55 -6.38
CA GLN A 14 12.28 -14.81 -7.02
C GLN A 14 11.59 -14.58 -8.37
N ARG A 15 10.81 -13.49 -8.49
CA ARG A 15 10.07 -13.17 -9.72
C ARG A 15 10.80 -12.22 -10.65
N LYS A 16 12.00 -11.76 -10.28
CA LYS A 16 12.74 -10.71 -11.01
C LYS A 16 11.89 -9.45 -11.22
N LEU A 17 11.13 -9.05 -10.20
CA LEU A 17 10.28 -7.86 -10.20
C LEU A 17 10.84 -6.82 -9.23
N GLY A 18 10.52 -5.54 -9.44
CA GLY A 18 10.70 -4.53 -8.41
C GLY A 18 9.72 -4.73 -7.25
N THR A 19 10.15 -4.44 -6.02
CA THR A 19 9.32 -4.52 -4.80
C THR A 19 8.04 -3.69 -4.93
N THR A 20 8.15 -2.51 -5.55
CA THR A 20 7.03 -1.63 -5.88
C THR A 20 5.98 -2.30 -6.78
N THR A 21 6.39 -3.11 -7.75
CA THR A 21 5.50 -3.90 -8.61
C THR A 21 4.79 -4.99 -7.82
N VAL A 22 5.48 -5.64 -6.88
CA VAL A 22 4.87 -6.65 -6.01
C VAL A 22 3.78 -6.03 -5.13
N TYR A 23 4.05 -4.90 -4.49
CA TYR A 23 3.04 -4.18 -3.70
C TYR A 23 1.85 -3.70 -4.54
N SER A 24 2.09 -3.31 -5.80
CA SER A 24 1.03 -2.95 -6.75
C SER A 24 0.10 -4.12 -7.02
N HIS A 25 0.65 -5.32 -7.21
CA HIS A 25 -0.14 -6.54 -7.38
C HIS A 25 -0.91 -6.90 -6.12
N ILE A 26 -0.31 -6.73 -4.94
CA ILE A 26 -0.97 -7.00 -3.65
C ILE A 26 -2.18 -6.09 -3.44
N ALA A 27 -2.04 -4.78 -3.67
CA ALA A 27 -3.14 -3.83 -3.60
C ALA A 27 -4.29 -4.21 -4.54
N LYS A 28 -3.96 -4.60 -5.79
CA LYS A 28 -4.95 -5.07 -6.77
C LYS A 28 -5.64 -6.36 -6.33
N LEU A 29 -4.93 -7.32 -5.77
CA LEU A 29 -5.53 -8.56 -5.30
C LEU A 29 -6.49 -8.30 -4.13
N TYR A 30 -6.16 -7.37 -3.23
CA TYR A 30 -7.02 -6.96 -2.13
C TYR A 30 -8.33 -6.29 -2.61
N SER A 31 -8.24 -5.42 -3.62
CA SER A 31 -9.42 -4.79 -4.21
C SER A 31 -10.30 -5.79 -4.97
N MET A 32 -9.70 -6.86 -5.51
CA MET A 32 -10.42 -8.00 -6.11
C MET A 32 -11.06 -8.95 -5.08
N GLY A 33 -11.05 -8.62 -3.80
CA GLY A 33 -11.68 -9.42 -2.75
C GLY A 33 -10.90 -10.68 -2.37
N LYS A 34 -9.62 -10.79 -2.76
CA LYS A 34 -8.77 -11.88 -2.25
C LYS A 34 -8.48 -11.68 -0.78
N GLU A 35 -8.39 -12.80 -0.06
CA GLU A 35 -8.09 -12.86 1.37
C GLU A 35 -6.60 -12.53 1.59
N ILE A 36 -6.30 -11.24 1.62
CA ILE A 36 -4.96 -10.68 1.86
C ILE A 36 -5.10 -9.68 2.99
N ASN A 37 -4.31 -9.88 4.05
CA ASN A 37 -4.24 -8.92 5.13
C ASN A 37 -3.24 -7.81 4.78
N LEU A 38 -3.74 -6.65 4.34
CA LEU A 38 -2.85 -5.52 4.03
C LEU A 38 -2.11 -4.98 5.26
N TYR A 39 -2.65 -5.20 6.47
CA TYR A 39 -1.99 -4.81 7.72
C TYR A 39 -0.68 -5.56 8.00
N ASP A 40 -0.37 -6.61 7.23
CA ASP A 40 0.96 -7.25 7.26
C ASP A 40 2.07 -6.33 6.71
N PHE A 41 1.70 -5.27 5.96
CA PHE A 41 2.64 -4.39 5.25
C PHE A 41 2.53 -2.91 5.61
N VAL A 42 1.38 -2.52 6.18
CA VAL A 42 1.11 -1.13 6.56
C VAL A 42 0.49 -1.11 7.95
N SER A 43 1.01 -0.24 8.82
CA SER A 43 0.51 -0.16 10.19
C SER A 43 -0.85 0.56 10.24
N LYS A 44 -1.64 0.31 11.27
CA LYS A 44 -2.89 1.07 11.50
C LYS A 44 -2.62 2.59 11.64
N SER A 45 -1.49 2.97 12.22
CA SER A 45 -1.05 4.36 12.32
C SER A 45 -0.79 4.99 10.95
N ASP A 46 -0.15 4.27 10.03
CA ASP A 46 0.07 4.76 8.66
C ASP A 46 -1.26 4.93 7.93
N VAL A 47 -2.19 3.97 8.09
CA VAL A 47 -3.54 4.06 7.50
C VAL A 47 -4.28 5.29 8.01
N GLU A 48 -4.25 5.53 9.32
CA GLU A 48 -4.89 6.71 9.91
C GLU A 48 -4.21 8.03 9.48
N ALA A 49 -2.89 8.05 9.36
CA ALA A 49 -2.16 9.20 8.83
C ALA A 49 -2.59 9.51 7.39
N VAL A 50 -2.64 8.49 6.52
CA VAL A 50 -3.10 8.62 5.13
C VAL A 50 -4.58 9.01 5.06
N ARG A 51 -5.43 8.50 5.97
CA ARG A 51 -6.85 8.90 6.07
C ARG A 51 -6.99 10.39 6.38
N LYS A 52 -6.17 10.92 7.29
CA LYS A 52 -6.14 12.36 7.62
C LYS A 52 -5.61 13.18 6.44
N ALA A 53 -4.53 12.74 5.80
CA ALA A 53 -3.98 13.39 4.61
C ALA A 53 -5.01 13.42 3.46
N LYS A 54 -5.75 12.33 3.23
CA LYS A 54 -6.83 12.25 2.22
C LYS A 54 -7.88 13.33 2.44
N LYS A 55 -8.28 13.56 3.69
CA LYS A 55 -9.23 14.63 4.05
C LYS A 55 -8.60 16.01 3.85
N ALA A 56 -7.38 16.22 4.32
CA ALA A 56 -6.67 17.50 4.22
C ALA A 56 -6.40 17.94 2.77
N LEU A 57 -6.08 16.98 1.89
CA LEU A 57 -5.75 17.21 0.49
C LEU A 57 -6.97 17.24 -0.44
N GLY A 58 -8.19 16.99 0.06
CA GLY A 58 -9.39 16.95 -0.78
C GLY A 58 -9.51 15.67 -1.64
N SER A 59 -9.03 14.54 -1.14
CA SER A 59 -9.10 13.22 -1.79
C SER A 59 -8.48 13.14 -3.19
N PRO A 60 -7.20 13.54 -3.35
CA PRO A 60 -6.53 13.38 -4.63
C PRO A 60 -6.39 11.90 -5.00
N LYS A 61 -6.52 11.59 -6.29
CA LYS A 61 -6.25 10.25 -6.83
C LYS A 61 -4.75 9.95 -6.96
N ALA A 62 -3.93 11.00 -7.08
CA ALA A 62 -2.50 10.87 -7.29
C ALA A 62 -1.77 10.56 -5.98
N LEU A 63 -1.05 9.44 -5.95
CA LEU A 63 -0.22 9.02 -4.80
C LEU A 63 0.88 10.04 -4.47
N ARG A 64 1.41 10.73 -5.49
CA ARG A 64 2.42 11.78 -5.33
C ARG A 64 1.97 12.89 -4.38
N ALA A 65 0.69 13.27 -4.40
CA ALA A 65 0.17 14.31 -3.51
C ALA A 65 0.33 13.93 -2.02
N TYR A 66 0.15 12.65 -1.70
CA TYR A 66 0.37 12.14 -0.34
C TYR A 66 1.85 12.01 -0.02
N PHE A 67 2.64 11.51 -0.97
CA PHE A 67 4.08 11.35 -0.80
C PHE A 67 4.76 12.68 -0.47
N ASP A 68 4.41 13.73 -1.24
CA ASP A 68 4.88 15.09 -1.03
C ASP A 68 4.33 15.66 0.29
N TYR A 69 3.05 15.40 0.64
CA TYR A 69 2.46 15.81 1.92
C TYR A 69 3.19 15.22 3.13
N PHE A 70 3.69 13.99 3.02
CA PHE A 70 4.47 13.34 4.06
C PHE A 70 5.97 13.66 3.99
N ASN A 71 6.41 14.56 3.10
CA ASN A 71 7.82 14.85 2.86
C ASN A 71 8.64 13.56 2.68
N GLU A 72 8.12 12.61 1.89
CA GLU A 72 8.77 11.32 1.60
C GLU A 72 8.99 10.39 2.81
N SER A 73 8.48 10.74 3.99
CA SER A 73 8.62 9.92 5.20
C SER A 73 7.84 8.61 5.16
N ILE A 74 6.85 8.51 4.27
CA ILE A 74 6.06 7.30 4.04
C ILE A 74 6.31 6.80 2.63
N ASP A 75 6.72 5.54 2.53
CA ASP A 75 6.97 4.87 1.25
C ASP A 75 5.73 4.89 0.36
N TYR A 76 5.94 5.08 -0.95
CA TYR A 76 4.88 5.13 -1.96
C TYR A 76 3.96 3.89 -1.94
N PHE A 77 4.52 2.72 -1.60
CA PHE A 77 3.74 1.49 -1.50
C PHE A 77 2.82 1.49 -0.28
N LYS A 78 3.26 1.98 0.89
CA LYS A 78 2.43 2.07 2.10
C LYS A 78 1.25 3.00 1.88
N ILE A 79 1.48 4.14 1.22
CA ILE A 79 0.42 5.07 0.83
C ILE A 79 -0.62 4.36 -0.04
N ARG A 80 -0.18 3.57 -1.04
CA ARG A 80 -1.09 2.82 -1.91
C ARG A 80 -1.91 1.80 -1.14
N LEU A 81 -1.29 1.00 -0.28
CA LEU A 81 -1.98 -0.01 0.51
C LEU A 81 -2.98 0.63 1.49
N ALA A 82 -2.58 1.70 2.17
CA ALA A 82 -3.46 2.46 3.05
C ALA A 82 -4.68 3.01 2.33
N LEU A 83 -4.52 3.59 1.14
CA LEU A 83 -5.66 4.05 0.34
C LEU A 83 -6.58 2.91 -0.07
N SER A 84 -6.05 1.75 -0.45
CA SER A 84 -6.86 0.56 -0.77
C SER A 84 -7.66 0.06 0.45
N ILE A 85 -7.11 0.17 1.66
CA ILE A 85 -7.86 -0.13 2.90
C ILE A 85 -9.00 0.88 3.08
N ILE A 86 -8.69 2.18 2.97
CA ILE A 86 -9.65 3.29 3.16
C ILE A 86 -10.78 3.27 2.12
N GLU A 87 -10.52 2.80 0.89
CA GLU A 87 -11.55 2.69 -0.16
C GLU A 87 -12.51 1.52 0.03
N LYS A 88 -12.14 0.52 0.84
CA LYS A 88 -12.95 -0.67 1.11
C LYS A 88 -13.72 -0.57 2.44
N ASP A 89 -13.35 0.42 3.26
CA ASP A 89 -14.01 0.83 4.50
C ASP A 89 -15.21 1.74 4.18
#